data_AF-A0A9E1VQ85-F1
#
_entry.id   AF-A0A9E1VQ85-F1
#
_cell.length_a   1.000
_cell.length_b   1.000
_cell.length_c   1.000
_cell.angle_alpha   90.00
_cell.angle_beta   90.00
_cell.angle_gamma   90.00
#
_symmetry.space_group_name_H-M   'P 1'
#
loop_
_entity.id
_entity.type
_entity.pdbx_description
1 polymer ?
#
loop_
_entity_poly.entity_id
_entity_poly.type
_entity_poly.pdbx_seq_one_letter_code
_entity_poly.pdbx_strand_id
1 'polypeptide(L)'
;MTSILIRLTPTRIINGIVAVLHIPLVLIIQVIQPFIKIRFGYFSSDRIGHFALDLGYAISENQNNNSEINLYYLQDDICNTQLEVIAKRELNVSQYYR
;
A
#
# COMPACT_ATOMS: atom_id res chain seq x y z
N MET A 1 -45.60 1.84 25.50
CA MET A 1 -44.50 1.28 26.33
C MET A 1 -44.13 -0.09 25.76
N THR A 2 -43.62 -0.12 24.53
CA THR A 2 -43.34 -1.34 23.77
C THR A 2 -41.85 -1.56 23.73
N SER A 3 -41.44 -2.60 24.45
CA SER A 3 -40.08 -3.12 24.55
C SER A 3 -39.48 -3.35 23.17
N ILE A 4 -38.37 -2.65 22.91
CA ILE A 4 -37.50 -2.90 21.77
C ILE A 4 -36.80 -4.24 22.02
N LEU A 5 -37.49 -5.34 21.70
CA LEU A 5 -36.92 -6.67 21.64
C LEU A 5 -36.01 -6.72 20.40
N ILE A 6 -34.72 -6.49 20.63
CA ILE A 6 -33.67 -6.69 19.62
C ILE A 6 -33.72 -8.17 19.23
N ARG A 7 -34.32 -8.49 18.07
CA ARG A 7 -34.19 -9.81 17.46
C ARG A 7 -32.72 -10.00 17.07
N LEU A 8 -31.98 -10.70 17.94
CA LEU A 8 -30.62 -11.15 17.69
C LEU A 8 -30.67 -12.32 16.69
N THR A 9 -30.76 -11.98 15.40
CA THR A 9 -30.56 -12.95 14.32
C THR A 9 -29.11 -13.45 14.38
N PRO A 10 -28.82 -14.73 14.10
CA PRO A 10 -27.47 -15.31 14.21
C PRO A 10 -26.43 -14.52 13.40
N THR A 11 -26.81 -13.97 12.25
CA THR A 11 -25.98 -13.10 11.41
C THR A 11 -25.51 -11.83 12.14
N ARG A 12 -26.33 -11.24 13.01
CA ARG A 12 -25.97 -10.04 13.79
C ARG A 12 -24.99 -10.37 14.92
N ILE A 13 -25.12 -11.55 15.51
CA ILE A 13 -24.18 -12.05 16.52
C ILE A 13 -22.82 -12.32 15.88
N ILE A 14 -22.80 -13.00 14.72
CA ILE A 14 -21.56 -13.27 13.97
C ILE A 14 -20.87 -11.96 13.59
N ASN A 15 -21.60 -11.00 13.00
CA ASN A 15 -21.02 -9.71 12.64
C ASN A 15 -20.50 -8.95 13.86
N GLY A 16 -21.18 -9.03 15.01
CA GLY A 16 -20.71 -8.44 16.27
C GLY A 16 -19.41 -9.06 16.77
N ILE A 17 -19.30 -10.40 16.73
CA ILE A 17 -18.06 -11.11 17.08
C ILE A 17 -16.92 -10.74 16.13
N VAL A 18 -17.19 -10.72 14.82
CA VAL A 18 -16.22 -10.30 13.81
C VAL A 18 -15.76 -8.87 14.06
N ALA A 19 -16.67 -7.94 14.34
CA ALA A 19 -16.33 -6.55 14.63
C ALA A 19 -15.42 -6.43 15.86
N VAL A 20 -15.75 -7.12 16.96
CA VAL A 20 -14.92 -7.11 18.18
C VAL A 20 -13.55 -7.74 17.94
N LEU A 21 -13.46 -8.81 17.14
CA LEU A 21 -12.19 -9.42 16.74
C LEU A 21 -11.33 -8.50 15.86
N HIS A 22 -11.93 -7.57 15.12
CA HIS A 22 -11.18 -6.60 14.30
C HIS A 22 -10.66 -5.40 15.11
N ILE A 23 -11.20 -5.11 16.30
CA ILE A 23 -10.71 -4.04 17.18
C ILE A 23 -9.21 -4.18 17.48
N PRO A 24 -8.69 -5.32 17.96
CA PRO A 24 -7.25 -5.46 18.23
C PRO A 24 -6.40 -5.33 16.95
N LEU A 25 -6.90 -5.78 15.79
CA LEU A 25 -6.21 -5.65 14.52
C LEU A 25 -6.06 -4.17 14.11
N VAL A 26 -7.14 -3.39 14.21
CA VAL A 26 -7.12 -1.95 13.91
C VAL A 26 -6.20 -1.20 14.89
N LEU A 27 -6.24 -1.55 16.18
CA LEU A 27 -5.33 -0.97 17.18
C LEU A 27 -3.86 -1.25 16.87
N ILE A 28 -3.52 -2.47 16.45
CA ILE A 28 -2.15 -2.81 16.04
C ILE A 28 -1.71 -1.94 14.85
N ILE A 29 -2.56 -1.79 13.83
CA ILE A 29 -2.26 -0.96 12.65
C ILE A 29 -2.04 0.51 13.07
N GLN A 30 -2.89 1.04 13.95
CA GLN A 30 -2.77 2.42 14.45
C GLN A 30 -1.50 2.63 15.28
N VAL A 31 -1.11 1.64 16.09
CA VAL A 31 0.14 1.72 16.87
C VAL A 31 1.37 1.64 15.96
N ILE A 32 1.33 0.88 14.87
CA ILE A 32 2.45 0.76 13.91
C ILE A 32 2.57 2.02 13.02
N GLN A 33 1.45 2.65 12.67
CA GLN A 33 1.36 3.80 11.75
C GLN A 33 2.38 4.93 12.02
N PRO A 34 2.63 5.40 13.27
CA PRO A 34 3.58 6.48 13.51
C PRO A 34 5.05 6.05 13.41
N PHE A 35 5.37 4.76 13.57
CA PHE A 35 6.75 4.28 13.59
C PHE A 35 7.28 3.93 12.21
N ILE A 36 6.41 3.45 11.32
CA ILE A 36 6.78 3.03 9.97
C ILE A 36 5.73 3.57 9.00
N LYS A 37 6.09 4.62 8.26
CA LYS A 37 5.26 5.07 7.15
C LYS A 37 5.54 4.18 5.94
N ILE A 38 4.64 3.25 5.69
CA ILE A 38 4.70 2.43 4.48
C ILE A 38 3.89 3.14 3.40
N ARG A 39 4.52 3.56 2.30
CA ARG A 39 3.83 4.09 1.13
C ARG A 39 3.84 3.06 0.02
N PHE A 40 2.70 2.94 -0.65
CA PHE A 40 2.56 2.16 -1.86
C PHE A 40 2.42 3.11 -3.03
N GLY A 41 3.27 2.95 -4.04
CA GLY A 41 3.29 3.76 -5.25
C GLY A 41 3.35 2.90 -6.50
N TYR A 42 3.15 3.54 -7.65
CA TYR A 42 3.22 2.87 -8.94
C TYR A 42 3.87 3.74 -9.99
N PHE A 43 4.47 3.10 -10.98
CA PHE A 43 5.06 3.75 -12.14
C PHE A 43 4.42 3.21 -13.41
N SER A 44 4.03 4.12 -14.30
CA SER A 44 3.69 3.75 -15.67
C SER A 44 4.98 3.52 -16.45
N SER A 45 5.25 2.25 -16.75
CA SER A 45 6.44 1.78 -17.46
C SER A 45 6.29 1.77 -18.98
N ASP A 46 5.11 2.10 -19.52
CA ASP A 46 4.81 2.05 -20.96
C ASP A 46 5.56 3.12 -21.79
N ARG A 47 5.88 4.28 -21.20
CA ARG A 47 6.50 5.40 -21.92
C ARG A 47 7.77 5.88 -21.23
N ILE A 48 8.87 5.90 -21.97
CA ILE A 48 10.21 6.25 -21.45
C ILE A 48 10.21 7.61 -20.76
N GLY A 49 9.53 8.62 -21.31
CA GLY A 49 9.52 9.97 -20.74
C GLY A 49 8.86 10.05 -19.37
N HIS A 50 7.69 9.44 -19.21
CA HIS A 50 6.99 9.38 -17.92
C HIS A 50 7.75 8.47 -16.94
N PHE A 51 8.18 7.29 -17.41
CA PHE A 51 8.89 6.35 -16.54
C PHE A 51 10.20 6.93 -15.98
N ALA A 52 11.01 7.59 -16.81
CA ALA A 52 12.25 8.20 -16.36
C ALA A 52 12.02 9.37 -15.38
N LEU A 53 11.00 10.19 -15.64
CA LEU A 53 10.67 11.34 -14.79
C LEU A 53 10.12 10.87 -13.43
N ASP A 54 9.16 9.95 -13.43
CA ASP A 54 8.55 9.43 -12.20
C ASP A 54 9.58 8.67 -11.36
N LEU A 55 10.44 7.88 -12.01
CA LEU A 55 11.55 7.20 -11.36
C LEU A 55 12.53 8.17 -10.71
N GLY A 56 12.96 9.21 -11.44
CA GLY A 56 13.89 10.21 -10.92
C GLY A 56 13.31 10.97 -9.72
N TYR A 57 12.02 11.32 -9.78
CA TYR A 57 11.30 11.96 -8.69
C TYR A 57 11.26 11.06 -7.45
N ALA A 58 10.87 9.79 -7.61
CA ALA A 58 10.78 8.84 -6.51
C ALA A 58 12.15 8.54 -5.84
N ILE A 59 13.23 8.46 -6.63
CA ILE A 59 14.59 8.33 -6.09
C ILE A 59 14.94 9.55 -5.23
N SER A 60 14.67 10.76 -5.72
CA SER A 60 14.94 12.00 -4.99
C SER A 60 14.12 12.08 -3.69
N GLU A 61 12.85 11.67 -3.72
CA GLU A 61 11.99 11.69 -2.54
C GLU A 61 12.40 10.64 -1.50
N ASN A 62 12.79 9.44 -1.93
CA ASN A 62 13.34 8.40 -1.05
C ASN A 62 14.64 8.83 -0.36
N GLN A 63 15.53 9.54 -1.07
CA GLN A 63 16.79 10.03 -0.49
C GLN A 63 16.58 11.12 0.57
N ASN A 64 15.51 11.91 0.45
CA ASN A 64 15.19 12.95 1.42
C ASN A 64 14.45 12.41 2.67
N ASN A 65 13.75 11.28 2.54
CA ASN A 65 12.87 10.73 3.58
C ASN A 65 13.30 9.34 4.06
N ASN A 66 14.36 9.27 4.89
CA ASN A 66 14.94 8.00 5.40
C ASN A 66 14.05 7.19 6.36
N SER A 67 12.91 7.72 6.79
CA SER A 67 12.01 7.06 7.76
C SER A 67 10.77 6.44 7.11
N GLU A 68 10.67 6.48 5.78
CA GLU A 68 9.54 5.96 5.04
C GLU A 68 9.94 4.71 4.24
N ILE A 69 9.14 3.65 4.32
CA ILE A 69 9.30 2.44 3.51
C ILE A 69 8.41 2.60 2.29
N ASN A 70 9.02 2.97 1.17
CA ASN A 70 8.29 3.18 -0.09
C ASN A 70 8.40 1.93 -0.97
N LEU A 71 7.25 1.31 -1.21
CA LEU A 71 7.09 0.10 -2.02
C LEU A 71 6.42 0.49 -3.34
N TYR A 72 7.10 0.21 -4.45
CA TYR A 72 6.64 0.61 -5.77
C TYR A 72 6.31 -0.61 -6.64
N TYR A 73 5.36 -0.46 -7.55
CA TYR A 73 5.10 -1.44 -8.60
C TYR A 73 5.20 -0.85 -10.01
N LEU A 74 5.73 -1.64 -10.95
CA LEU A 74 5.70 -1.30 -12.38
C LEU A 74 4.40 -1.82 -12.99
N GLN A 75 3.58 -0.94 -13.55
CA GLN A 75 2.21 -1.29 -13.96
C GLN A 75 2.13 -1.95 -15.34
N ASP A 76 2.96 -1.51 -16.27
CA ASP A 76 2.82 -1.80 -17.69
C ASP A 76 4.06 -2.55 -18.23
N ASP A 77 4.01 -2.92 -19.51
CA ASP A 77 5.18 -3.41 -20.22
C ASP A 77 6.34 -2.43 -20.11
N ILE A 78 7.54 -2.97 -19.90
CA ILE A 78 8.73 -2.17 -19.67
C ILE A 78 9.19 -1.58 -21.00
N CYS A 79 9.03 -0.27 -21.17
CA CYS A 79 9.52 0.44 -22.34
C CYS A 79 11.05 0.45 -22.47
N ASN A 80 11.78 0.34 -21.35
CA ASN A 80 13.23 0.41 -21.30
C ASN A 80 13.81 -0.42 -20.15
N THR A 81 14.59 -1.44 -20.50
CA THR A 81 15.18 -2.38 -19.54
C THR A 81 16.29 -1.76 -18.70
N GLN A 82 16.98 -0.73 -19.19
CA GLN A 82 17.98 -0.01 -18.40
C GLN A 82 17.33 0.79 -17.27
N LEU A 83 16.20 1.45 -17.53
CA LEU A 83 15.43 2.16 -16.49
C LEU A 83 14.89 1.21 -15.43
N GLU A 84 14.44 0.02 -15.83
CA GLU A 84 14.04 -1.05 -14.90
C GLU A 84 15.19 -1.48 -13.98
N VAL A 85 16.39 -1.69 -14.53
CA VAL A 85 17.58 -2.06 -13.74
C VAL A 85 17.92 -0.97 -12.72
N ILE A 86 17.84 0.30 -13.11
CA ILE A 86 18.05 1.42 -12.20
C ILE A 86 16.98 1.43 -11.11
N ALA A 87 15.71 1.26 -11.50
CA ALA A 87 14.59 1.24 -10.57
C ALA A 87 14.72 0.15 -9.51
N LYS A 88 15.09 -1.08 -9.90
CA LYS A 88 15.30 -2.19 -8.96
C LYS A 88 16.55 -2.02 -8.09
N ARG A 89 17.53 -1.22 -8.53
CA ARG A 89 18.75 -0.94 -7.76
C ARG A 89 18.54 0.15 -6.71
N GLU A 90 17.83 1.22 -7.07
CA GLU A 90 17.67 2.40 -6.21
C GLU A 90 16.40 2.36 -5.35
N LEU A 91 15.36 1.63 -5.80
CA LEU A 91 14.06 1.59 -5.15
C LEU A 91 13.60 0.16 -4.87
N ASN A 92 12.73 0.00 -3.87
CA ASN A 92 12.07 -1.28 -3.60
C ASN A 92 10.87 -1.46 -4.55
N VAL A 93 11.17 -1.93 -5.76
CA VAL A 93 10.22 -2.08 -6.87
C VAL A 93 9.95 -3.57 -7.11
N SER A 94 8.67 -3.93 -7.16
CA SER A 94 8.22 -5.26 -7.58
C SER A 94 7.48 -5.21 -8.91
N GLN A 95 7.68 -6.23 -9.73
CA GLN A 95 6.94 -6.43 -10.98
C GLN A 95 6.33 -7.83 -10.95
N TYR A 96 5.16 -7.93 -10.34
CA TYR A 96 4.49 -9.22 -10.15
C TYR A 96 3.52 -9.57 -11.27
N TYR A 97 2.98 -8.55 -11.95
CA TYR A 97 2.12 -8.73 -13.13
C TYR A 97 2.82 -8.19 -14.37
N ARG A 98 2.68 -8.92 -15.47
CA ARG A 98 3.25 -8.64 -16.78
C ARG A 98 2.17 -8.91 -17.80
#